data_AF-A0A956X1J3-F1
#
_entry.id   AF-A0A956X1J3-F1
#
_cell.length_a   1.000
_cell.length_b   1.000
_cell.length_c   1.000
_cell.angle_alpha   90.00
_cell.angle_beta   90.00
_cell.angle_gamma   90.00
#
_symmetry.space_group_name_H-M   'P 1'
#
loop_
_entity.id
_entity.type
_entity.pdbx_description
1 polymer ?
#
loop_
_entity_poly.entity_id
_entity_poly.type
_entity_poly.pdbx_seq_one_letter_code
_entity_poly.pdbx_strand_id
1 'polypeptide(L)'
;MPVNPMNPMVVQSDHTVLLEVDNPQYAEARDALARFAELEKSPEHIHTYRLSPLSLWNAAASGLGADGIVESLVRYSKYDVPGNIQADVRDYVSRFGRLKLRQGAAGELLLTSDDPLLMLEVSRNRKLRPLIREEIDQYTVRVDSGLRGHVKKALVDIGYPAEDLAGYVDGAGLSLHLLPAMRSAGQPFSLRHYQQDAVEVFHARGSVHGGSGVIVLPCGAGKTLVGMGVMEKLQTN
;
A
#
# COMPACT_ATOMS: atom_id res chain seq x y z
N MET A 1 -9.99 10.55 32.58
CA MET A 1 -8.95 9.84 31.81
C MET A 1 -7.96 10.89 31.33
N PRO A 2 -6.64 10.63 31.37
CA PRO A 2 -5.68 11.71 31.24
C PRO A 2 -5.57 12.11 29.77
N VAL A 3 -6.20 13.22 29.43
CA VAL A 3 -5.81 14.02 28.26
C VAL A 3 -4.30 14.18 28.31
N ASN A 4 -3.60 13.94 27.21
CA ASN A 4 -2.18 14.26 27.09
C ASN A 4 -2.04 15.51 26.20
N PRO A 5 -2.00 16.72 26.78
CA PRO A 5 -2.01 17.95 25.98
C PRO A 5 -0.76 18.11 25.11
N MET A 6 0.31 17.38 25.41
CA MET A 6 1.57 17.43 24.66
C MET A 6 1.50 16.64 23.35
N ASN A 7 0.52 15.76 23.20
CA ASN A 7 0.37 14.94 22.01
C ASN A 7 -0.18 15.75 20.81
N PRO A 8 0.32 15.51 19.58
CA PRO A 8 0.05 16.37 18.43
C PRO A 8 -1.27 16.05 17.70
N MET A 9 -1.95 14.96 18.03
CA MET A 9 -3.01 14.41 17.18
C MET A 9 -4.38 14.42 17.86
N VAL A 10 -5.44 14.60 17.09
CA VAL A 10 -6.83 14.40 17.53
C VAL A 10 -7.51 13.44 16.56
N VAL A 11 -7.92 12.28 17.06
CA VAL A 11 -8.65 11.27 16.28
C VAL A 11 -10.15 11.46 16.47
N GLN A 12 -10.86 11.69 15.37
CA GLN A 12 -12.31 11.92 15.37
C GLN A 12 -13.08 10.64 15.03
N SER A 13 -14.34 10.56 15.45
CA SER A 13 -15.19 9.38 15.24
C SER A 13 -15.59 9.15 13.78
N ASP A 14 -15.38 10.14 12.91
CA ASP A 14 -15.68 10.11 11.47
C ASP A 14 -14.45 9.73 10.62
N HIS A 15 -13.43 9.12 11.24
CA HIS A 15 -12.15 8.72 10.62
C HIS A 15 -11.22 9.88 10.25
N THR A 16 -11.57 11.12 10.60
CA THR A 16 -10.70 12.27 10.42
C THR A 16 -9.65 12.30 11.52
N VAL A 17 -8.41 12.61 11.16
CA VAL A 17 -7.29 12.78 12.09
C VAL A 17 -6.68 14.16 11.88
N LEU A 18 -6.70 14.98 12.92
CA LEU A 18 -6.09 16.32 12.91
C LEU A 18 -4.69 16.22 13.52
N LEU A 19 -3.71 16.80 12.85
CA LEU A 19 -2.31 16.78 13.29
C LEU A 19 -1.76 18.22 13.39
N GLU A 20 -1.38 18.62 14.59
CA GLU A 20 -0.82 19.95 14.91
C GLU A 20 0.64 20.03 14.41
N VAL A 21 0.91 20.98 13.50
CA VAL A 21 2.23 21.13 12.84
C VAL A 21 3.28 21.71 13.78
N ASP A 22 2.90 22.66 14.62
CA ASP A 22 3.79 23.37 15.54
C ASP A 22 4.17 22.54 16.79
N ASN A 23 3.67 21.30 16.90
CA ASN A 23 3.93 20.43 18.04
C ASN A 23 5.33 19.75 17.91
N PRO A 24 6.12 19.65 19.01
CA PRO A 24 7.45 19.02 18.97
C PRO A 24 7.47 17.58 18.44
N GLN A 25 6.38 16.81 18.61
CA GLN A 25 6.25 15.43 18.15
C GLN A 25 5.63 15.31 16.75
N TYR A 26 5.39 16.44 16.05
CA TYR A 26 4.77 16.47 14.74
C TYR A 26 5.44 15.53 13.74
N ALA A 27 6.77 15.57 13.63
CA ALA A 27 7.50 14.76 12.63
C ALA A 27 7.30 13.26 12.86
N GLU A 28 7.42 12.80 14.10
CA GLU A 28 7.22 11.39 14.46
C GLU A 28 5.77 10.94 14.23
N ALA A 29 4.80 11.75 14.62
CA ALA A 29 3.38 11.46 14.43
C ALA A 29 2.98 11.46 12.95
N ARG A 30 3.50 12.41 12.16
CA ARG A 30 3.34 12.47 10.70
C ARG A 30 3.87 11.21 10.03
N ASP A 31 5.08 10.80 10.39
CA ASP A 31 5.74 9.63 9.78
C ASP A 31 5.03 8.33 10.17
N ALA A 32 4.48 8.25 11.37
CA ALA A 32 3.61 7.15 11.78
C ALA A 32 2.30 7.13 10.97
N LEU A 33 1.58 8.26 10.91
CA LEU A 33 0.30 8.39 10.21
C LEU A 33 0.41 8.10 8.72
N ALA A 34 1.49 8.55 8.06
CA ALA A 34 1.70 8.36 6.63
C ALA A 34 1.72 6.88 6.20
N ARG A 35 1.91 5.95 7.14
CA ARG A 35 1.89 4.51 6.87
C ARG A 35 0.49 3.92 6.74
N PHE A 36 -0.53 4.57 7.28
CA PHE A 36 -1.89 4.00 7.38
C PHE A 36 -3.03 5.01 7.24
N ALA A 37 -2.73 6.27 6.91
CA ALA A 37 -3.72 7.33 6.69
C ALA A 37 -3.38 8.17 5.45
N GLU A 38 -4.39 8.68 4.77
CA GLU A 38 -4.25 9.54 3.60
C GLU A 38 -4.26 11.01 4.02
N LEU A 39 -3.33 11.82 3.49
CA LEU A 39 -3.34 13.27 3.68
C LEU A 39 -4.43 13.91 2.81
N GLU A 40 -5.44 14.52 3.43
CA GLU A 40 -6.49 15.27 2.71
C GLU A 40 -6.08 16.73 2.51
N LYS A 41 -5.53 17.39 3.54
CA LYS A 41 -5.18 18.83 3.54
C LYS A 41 -3.96 19.11 4.40
N SER A 42 -3.11 20.04 3.95
CA SER A 42 -1.90 20.47 4.65
C SER A 42 -1.75 22.01 4.73
N PRO A 43 -2.66 22.71 5.41
CA PRO A 43 -2.49 24.13 5.73
C PRO A 43 -1.42 24.32 6.82
N GLU A 44 -1.04 25.57 7.09
CA GLU A 44 0.11 25.95 7.92
C GLU A 44 0.16 25.32 9.32
N HIS A 45 -0.97 25.25 10.04
CA HIS A 45 -0.99 24.84 11.45
C HIS A 45 -1.55 23.45 11.74
N ILE A 46 -2.49 22.96 10.91
CA ILE A 46 -3.20 21.70 11.17
C ILE A 46 -3.34 20.89 9.89
N HIS A 47 -2.64 19.78 9.81
CA HIS A 47 -2.82 18.82 8.74
C HIS A 47 -4.05 17.94 9.02
N THR A 48 -4.81 17.62 7.97
CA THR A 48 -5.98 16.74 8.03
C THR A 48 -5.67 15.45 7.28
N TYR A 49 -5.75 14.34 8.00
CA TYR A 49 -5.63 12.98 7.48
C TYR A 49 -6.96 12.24 7.58
N ARG A 50 -7.13 11.20 6.76
CA ARG A 50 -8.27 10.28 6.80
C ARG A 50 -7.79 8.85 6.91
N LEU A 51 -8.40 8.10 7.84
CA LEU A 51 -8.33 6.64 7.85
C LEU A 51 -9.34 6.11 6.82
N SER A 52 -8.84 5.68 5.65
CA SER A 52 -9.65 5.04 4.61
C SER A 52 -9.45 3.51 4.64
N PRO A 53 -10.43 2.70 4.20
CA PRO A 53 -10.23 1.26 4.05
C PRO A 53 -8.99 0.93 3.19
N LEU A 54 -8.77 1.70 2.12
CA LEU A 54 -7.62 1.52 1.23
C LEU A 54 -6.29 1.78 1.95
N SER A 55 -6.19 2.86 2.73
CA SER A 55 -4.99 3.18 3.49
C SER A 55 -4.65 2.13 4.54
N LEU A 56 -5.67 1.57 5.20
CA LEU A 56 -5.52 0.48 6.18
C LEU A 56 -5.13 -0.84 5.53
N TRP A 57 -5.69 -1.16 4.37
CA TRP A 57 -5.29 -2.35 3.60
C TRP A 57 -3.88 -2.22 3.04
N ASN A 58 -3.47 -1.04 2.58
CA ASN A 58 -2.08 -0.78 2.17
C ASN A 58 -1.12 -0.93 3.36
N ALA A 59 -1.50 -0.45 4.53
CA ALA A 59 -0.74 -0.67 5.76
C ALA A 59 -0.60 -2.16 6.07
N ALA A 60 -1.69 -2.92 6.02
CA ALA A 60 -1.68 -4.37 6.22
C ALA A 60 -0.79 -5.10 5.20
N ALA A 61 -0.86 -4.71 3.92
CA ALA A 61 -0.01 -5.25 2.85
C ALA A 61 1.49 -4.95 3.08
N SER A 62 1.81 -3.85 3.77
CA SER A 62 3.18 -3.51 4.18
C SER A 62 3.64 -4.22 5.47
N GLY A 63 2.79 -5.08 6.06
CA GLY A 63 3.07 -5.80 7.30
C GLY A 63 2.73 -5.04 8.58
N LEU A 64 2.05 -3.89 8.49
CA LEU A 64 1.59 -3.16 9.68
C LEU A 64 0.23 -3.71 10.13
N GLY A 65 0.24 -4.48 11.22
CA GLY A 65 -0.97 -5.05 11.82
C GLY A 65 -1.84 -4.04 12.55
N ALA A 66 -3.10 -4.41 12.80
CA ALA A 66 -4.11 -3.55 13.41
C ALA A 66 -3.68 -3.01 14.78
N ASP A 67 -3.06 -3.84 15.62
CA ASP A 67 -2.61 -3.43 16.94
C ASP A 67 -1.51 -2.36 16.87
N GLY A 68 -0.59 -2.45 15.89
CA GLY A 68 0.42 -1.42 15.66
C GLY A 68 -0.17 -0.09 15.17
N ILE A 69 -1.24 -0.14 14.38
CA ILE A 69 -2.00 1.06 13.97
C ILE A 69 -2.69 1.69 15.18
N VAL A 70 -3.43 0.88 15.96
CA VAL A 70 -4.16 1.36 17.14
C VAL A 70 -3.19 1.91 18.19
N GLU A 71 -2.07 1.24 18.43
CA GLU A 71 -1.01 1.72 19.33
C GLU A 71 -0.46 3.06 18.87
N SER A 72 -0.19 3.23 17.57
CA SER A 72 0.26 4.51 17.01
C SER A 72 -0.78 5.62 17.21
N LEU A 73 -2.06 5.32 16.98
CA LEU A 73 -3.15 6.27 17.20
C LEU A 73 -3.24 6.67 18.69
N VAL A 74 -3.22 5.70 19.60
CA VAL A 74 -3.31 5.96 21.05
C VAL A 74 -2.09 6.73 21.54
N ARG A 75 -0.88 6.37 21.08
CA ARG A 75 0.38 6.99 21.49
C ARG A 75 0.42 8.49 21.21
N TYR A 76 -0.03 8.92 20.03
CA TYR A 76 0.06 10.31 19.59
C TYR A 76 -1.22 11.11 19.77
N SER A 77 -2.34 10.49 20.19
CA SER A 77 -3.61 11.19 20.36
C SER A 77 -3.64 11.99 21.66
N LYS A 78 -4.12 13.23 21.59
CA LYS A 78 -4.36 14.14 22.73
C LYS A 78 -5.52 13.65 23.60
N TYR A 79 -6.50 13.01 22.97
CA TYR A 79 -7.71 12.44 23.58
C TYR A 79 -7.79 10.94 23.33
N ASP A 80 -8.63 10.24 24.08
CA ASP A 80 -8.88 8.82 23.84
C ASP A 80 -9.36 8.58 22.40
N VAL A 81 -8.78 7.57 21.76
CA VAL A 81 -9.18 7.16 20.41
C VAL A 81 -10.60 6.56 20.49
N PRO A 82 -11.57 7.06 19.71
CA PRO A 82 -12.94 6.55 19.75
C PRO A 82 -13.01 5.04 19.54
N GLY A 83 -13.84 4.36 20.33
CA GLY A 83 -13.92 2.89 20.30
C GLY A 83 -14.36 2.32 18.95
N ASN A 84 -15.19 3.06 18.20
CA ASN A 84 -15.57 2.67 16.84
C ASN A 84 -14.36 2.67 15.89
N ILE A 85 -13.47 3.66 15.97
CA ILE A 85 -12.25 3.71 15.14
C ILE A 85 -11.35 2.52 15.43
N GLN A 86 -11.20 2.14 16.70
CA GLN A 86 -10.39 0.97 17.05
C GLN A 86 -11.01 -0.34 16.54
N ALA A 87 -12.34 -0.44 16.52
CA ALA A 87 -13.06 -1.59 15.96
C ALA A 87 -12.93 -1.64 14.43
N ASP A 88 -13.15 -0.50 13.76
CA ASP A 88 -13.08 -0.35 12.31
C ASP A 88 -11.68 -0.65 11.78
N VAL A 89 -10.62 -0.16 12.44
CA VAL A 89 -9.23 -0.49 12.08
C VAL A 89 -8.97 -1.99 12.14
N ARG A 90 -9.42 -2.67 13.20
CA ARG A 90 -9.24 -4.13 13.34
C ARG A 90 -10.03 -4.90 12.30
N ASP A 91 -11.28 -4.50 12.05
CA ASP A 91 -12.12 -5.13 11.04
C ASP A 91 -11.50 -4.98 9.65
N TYR A 92 -11.19 -3.76 9.19
CA TYR A 92 -10.63 -3.54 7.87
C TYR A 92 -9.30 -4.26 7.66
N VAL A 93 -8.37 -4.19 8.62
CA VAL A 93 -7.09 -4.89 8.52
C VAL A 93 -7.29 -6.41 8.46
N SER A 94 -8.25 -6.97 9.22
CA SER A 94 -8.53 -8.42 9.20
C SER A 94 -9.04 -8.96 7.86
N ARG A 95 -9.56 -8.08 6.99
CA ARG A 95 -10.06 -8.46 5.67
C ARG A 95 -8.95 -8.67 4.65
N PHE A 96 -7.80 -8.03 4.83
CA PHE A 96 -6.65 -8.21 3.95
C PHE A 96 -6.09 -9.64 4.08
N GLY A 97 -5.72 -10.26 2.96
CA GLY A 97 -5.16 -11.62 2.93
C GLY A 97 -6.19 -12.76 3.04
N ARG A 98 -7.49 -12.46 3.27
CA ARG A 98 -8.55 -13.47 3.21
C ARG A 98 -8.82 -14.00 1.80
N LEU A 99 -8.49 -13.19 0.80
CA LEU A 99 -8.47 -13.56 -0.61
C LEU A 99 -7.05 -13.44 -1.13
N LYS A 100 -6.61 -14.44 -1.91
CA LYS A 100 -5.26 -14.49 -2.48
C LYS A 100 -5.34 -14.76 -3.97
N LEU A 101 -4.69 -13.92 -4.77
CA LEU A 101 -4.42 -14.19 -6.18
C LEU A 101 -3.14 -15.00 -6.30
N ARG A 102 -3.17 -16.13 -7.00
CA ARG A 102 -2.03 -17.03 -7.19
C ARG A 102 -1.90 -17.42 -8.66
N GLN A 103 -0.68 -17.69 -9.08
CA GLN A 103 -0.41 -18.29 -10.37
C GLN A 103 -0.63 -19.80 -10.26
N GLY A 104 -1.46 -20.36 -11.13
CA GLY A 104 -1.69 -21.79 -11.27
C GLY A 104 -0.61 -22.47 -12.12
N ALA A 105 -0.65 -23.79 -12.18
CA ALA A 105 0.42 -24.61 -12.76
C ALA A 105 0.58 -24.41 -14.28
N ALA A 106 -0.48 -24.06 -15.00
CA ALA A 106 -0.43 -23.77 -16.44
C ALA A 106 -0.45 -22.26 -16.75
N GLY A 107 -0.12 -21.42 -15.76
CA GLY A 107 -0.07 -19.96 -15.91
C GLY A 107 -1.43 -19.27 -15.75
N GLU A 108 -2.48 -20.00 -15.36
CA GLU A 108 -3.78 -19.42 -15.02
C GLU A 108 -3.72 -18.53 -13.78
N LEU A 109 -4.64 -17.58 -13.67
CA LEU A 109 -4.80 -16.74 -12.49
C LEU A 109 -5.91 -17.32 -11.61
N LEU A 110 -5.56 -17.70 -10.38
CA LEU A 110 -6.44 -18.32 -9.41
C LEU A 110 -6.75 -17.33 -8.29
N LEU A 111 -8.03 -17.16 -7.97
CA LEU A 111 -8.46 -16.50 -6.73
C LEU A 111 -8.81 -17.57 -5.71
N THR A 112 -8.18 -17.50 -4.54
CA THR A 112 -8.29 -18.49 -3.46
C THR A 112 -8.71 -17.84 -2.15
N SER A 113 -9.43 -18.58 -1.32
CA SER A 113 -9.73 -18.24 0.08
C SER A 113 -9.73 -19.50 0.91
N ASP A 114 -9.31 -19.40 2.18
CA ASP A 114 -9.46 -20.49 3.14
C ASP A 114 -10.89 -20.53 3.75
N ASP A 115 -11.73 -19.53 3.44
CA ASP A 115 -13.12 -19.41 3.88
C ASP A 115 -14.08 -19.68 2.71
N PRO A 116 -14.81 -20.81 2.72
CA PRO A 116 -15.69 -21.18 1.61
C PRO A 116 -16.96 -20.30 1.55
N LEU A 117 -17.39 -19.71 2.67
CA LEU A 117 -18.54 -18.79 2.68
C LEU A 117 -18.16 -17.46 2.04
N LEU A 118 -16.96 -16.95 2.36
CA LEU A 118 -16.43 -15.75 1.70
C LEU A 118 -16.24 -15.99 0.20
N MET A 119 -15.66 -17.13 -0.20
CA MET A 119 -15.50 -17.47 -1.62
C MET A 119 -16.85 -17.56 -2.34
N LEU A 120 -17.86 -18.14 -1.71
CA LEU A 120 -19.22 -18.21 -2.26
C LEU A 120 -19.82 -16.80 -2.42
N GLU A 121 -19.73 -15.95 -1.39
CA GLU A 121 -20.24 -14.57 -1.44
C GLU A 121 -19.58 -13.77 -2.57
N VAL A 122 -18.25 -13.82 -2.62
CA VAL A 122 -17.44 -13.05 -3.56
C VAL A 122 -17.61 -13.55 -5.00
N SER A 123 -17.68 -14.86 -5.21
CA SER A 123 -17.90 -15.45 -6.55
C SER A 123 -19.28 -15.16 -7.14
N ARG A 124 -20.29 -14.96 -6.28
CA ARG A 124 -21.65 -14.58 -6.68
C ARG A 124 -21.83 -13.06 -6.82
N ASN A 125 -20.86 -12.24 -6.40
CA ASN A 125 -20.95 -10.80 -6.50
C ASN A 125 -20.99 -10.34 -7.97
N ARG A 126 -21.94 -9.46 -8.31
CA ARG A 126 -22.14 -8.92 -9.67
C ARG A 126 -20.89 -8.28 -10.29
N LYS A 127 -19.97 -7.74 -9.49
CA LYS A 127 -18.73 -7.10 -9.98
C LYS A 127 -17.67 -8.13 -10.35
N LEU A 128 -17.56 -9.22 -9.58
CA LEU A 128 -16.53 -10.25 -9.80
C LEU A 128 -17.01 -11.33 -10.76
N ARG A 129 -18.30 -11.70 -10.72
CA ARG A 129 -18.87 -12.79 -11.52
C ARG A 129 -18.48 -12.76 -13.02
N PRO A 130 -18.50 -11.60 -13.72
CA PRO A 130 -18.10 -11.54 -15.13
C PRO A 130 -16.61 -11.81 -15.39
N LEU A 131 -15.77 -11.73 -14.35
CA LEU A 131 -14.32 -11.93 -14.41
C LEU A 131 -13.92 -13.38 -14.09
N ILE A 132 -14.88 -14.21 -13.65
CA ILE A 132 -14.66 -15.63 -13.33
C ILE A 132 -14.82 -16.46 -14.59
N ARG A 133 -13.82 -17.30 -14.87
CA ARG A 133 -13.79 -18.23 -15.99
C ARG A 133 -14.31 -19.61 -15.60
N GLU A 134 -13.99 -20.07 -14.39
CA GLU A 134 -14.35 -21.41 -13.91
C GLU A 134 -14.41 -21.41 -12.37
N GLU A 135 -15.42 -22.08 -11.81
CA GLU A 135 -15.48 -22.42 -10.38
C GLU A 135 -14.84 -23.81 -10.22
N ILE A 136 -13.62 -23.88 -9.66
CA ILE A 136 -12.86 -25.13 -9.55
C ILE A 136 -13.38 -25.95 -8.36
N ASP A 137 -13.46 -25.31 -7.20
CA ASP A 137 -13.98 -25.88 -5.96
C ASP A 137 -14.52 -24.76 -5.05
N GLN A 138 -14.90 -25.10 -3.82
CA GLN A 138 -15.46 -24.15 -2.85
C GLN A 138 -14.45 -23.13 -2.30
N TYR A 139 -13.16 -23.29 -2.58
CA TYR A 139 -12.05 -22.43 -2.13
C TYR A 139 -11.36 -21.70 -3.27
N THR A 140 -11.59 -22.12 -4.53
CA THR A 140 -10.80 -21.69 -5.68
C THR A 140 -11.67 -21.41 -6.89
N VAL A 141 -11.48 -20.23 -7.47
CA VAL A 141 -12.04 -19.87 -8.78
C VAL A 141 -10.93 -19.43 -9.73
N ARG A 142 -11.03 -19.84 -10.99
CA ARG A 142 -10.18 -19.31 -12.06
C ARG A 142 -10.76 -17.99 -12.53
N VAL A 143 -9.93 -16.95 -12.52
CA VAL A 143 -10.29 -15.63 -13.05
C VAL A 143 -9.53 -15.34 -14.34
N ASP A 144 -9.99 -14.36 -15.09
CA ASP A 144 -9.30 -13.91 -16.30
C ASP A 144 -7.97 -13.23 -15.95
N SER A 145 -6.86 -13.82 -16.41
CA SER A 145 -5.50 -13.29 -16.21
C SER A 145 -5.29 -11.93 -16.87
N GLY A 146 -5.90 -11.68 -18.03
CA GLY A 146 -5.83 -10.39 -18.73
C GLY A 146 -6.60 -9.27 -18.01
N LEU A 147 -7.45 -9.63 -17.05
CA LEU A 147 -8.26 -8.69 -16.27
C LEU A 147 -7.85 -8.66 -14.78
N ARG A 148 -6.63 -9.09 -14.42
CA ARG A 148 -6.10 -9.07 -13.03
C ARG A 148 -6.35 -7.74 -12.31
N GLY A 149 -6.11 -6.61 -12.98
CA GLY A 149 -6.38 -5.29 -12.42
C GLY A 149 -7.86 -5.02 -12.12
N HIS A 150 -8.76 -5.48 -13.00
CA HIS A 150 -10.20 -5.38 -12.79
C HIS A 150 -10.68 -6.31 -11.66
N VAL A 151 -10.09 -7.51 -11.54
CA VAL A 151 -10.34 -8.41 -10.42
C VAL A 151 -9.98 -7.74 -9.11
N LYS A 152 -8.76 -7.19 -9.00
CA LYS A 152 -8.31 -6.47 -7.80
C LYS A 152 -9.23 -5.29 -7.46
N LYS A 153 -9.60 -4.48 -8.45
CA LYS A 153 -10.53 -3.37 -8.25
C LYS A 153 -11.90 -3.84 -7.77
N ALA A 154 -12.46 -4.88 -8.38
CA ALA A 154 -13.74 -5.45 -7.96
C ALA A 154 -13.68 -5.95 -6.50
N LEU A 155 -12.59 -6.59 -6.10
CA LEU A 155 -12.38 -7.09 -4.75
C LEU A 155 -12.24 -5.98 -3.70
N VAL A 156 -11.50 -4.91 -4.01
CA VAL A 156 -11.42 -3.68 -3.20
C VAL A 156 -12.81 -3.07 -3.02
N ASP A 157 -13.57 -2.94 -4.11
CA ASP A 157 -14.94 -2.42 -4.11
C ASP A 157 -15.93 -3.27 -3.31
N ILE A 158 -15.69 -4.59 -3.21
CA ILE A 158 -16.49 -5.53 -2.40
C ILE A 158 -16.12 -5.43 -0.92
N GLY A 159 -14.95 -4.85 -0.59
CA GLY A 159 -14.46 -4.70 0.77
C GLY A 159 -13.51 -5.81 1.21
N TYR A 160 -13.03 -6.64 0.29
CA TYR A 160 -12.09 -7.73 0.53
C TYR A 160 -10.96 -7.68 -0.49
N PRO A 161 -9.94 -6.81 -0.30
CA PRO A 161 -8.82 -6.75 -1.22
C PRO A 161 -8.07 -8.09 -1.26
N ALA A 162 -7.69 -8.53 -2.46
CA ALA A 162 -6.83 -9.69 -2.59
C ALA A 162 -5.36 -9.35 -2.32
N GLU A 163 -4.70 -10.20 -1.55
CA GLU A 163 -3.25 -10.30 -1.53
C GLU A 163 -2.78 -10.90 -2.86
N ASP A 164 -1.85 -10.23 -3.52
CA ASP A 164 -1.46 -10.57 -4.88
C ASP A 164 -0.15 -11.34 -4.92
N LEU A 165 -0.24 -12.67 -4.90
CA LEU A 165 0.88 -13.62 -4.84
C LEU A 165 1.18 -14.25 -6.21
N ALA A 166 0.49 -13.84 -7.27
CA ALA A 166 0.70 -14.37 -8.61
C ALA A 166 2.03 -13.91 -9.25
N GLY A 167 2.80 -13.05 -8.56
CA GLY A 167 4.08 -12.52 -9.04
C GLY A 167 3.93 -11.65 -10.29
N TYR A 168 5.06 -11.32 -10.91
CA TYR A 168 5.12 -10.74 -12.24
C TYR A 168 5.65 -11.79 -13.21
N VAL A 169 5.23 -11.69 -14.47
CA VAL A 169 5.94 -12.40 -15.54
C VAL A 169 7.26 -11.65 -15.72
N ASP A 170 8.38 -12.36 -15.60
CA ASP A 170 9.68 -11.74 -15.86
C ASP A 170 9.69 -11.19 -17.29
N GLY A 171 9.92 -9.88 -17.39
CA GLY A 171 10.10 -9.21 -18.67
C GLY A 171 11.36 -9.71 -19.37
N ALA A 172 11.50 -9.38 -20.65
CA ALA A 172 12.75 -9.64 -21.34
C ALA A 172 13.88 -8.87 -20.66
N GLY A 173 14.99 -9.55 -20.34
CA GLY A 173 16.14 -8.90 -19.69
C GLY A 173 16.66 -7.74 -20.52
N LEU A 174 16.84 -6.58 -19.88
CA LEU A 174 17.40 -5.38 -20.48
C LEU A 174 18.58 -4.91 -19.62
N SER A 175 19.79 -5.27 -20.05
CA SER A 175 21.00 -4.85 -19.33
C SER A 175 21.25 -3.37 -19.54
N LEU A 176 21.18 -2.60 -18.46
CA LEU A 176 21.39 -1.16 -18.48
C LEU A 176 22.07 -0.69 -17.20
N HIS A 177 22.94 0.31 -17.33
CA HIS A 177 23.66 0.90 -16.21
C HIS A 177 23.68 2.42 -16.31
N LEU A 178 23.51 3.09 -15.17
CA LEU A 178 23.72 4.51 -15.03
C LEU A 178 25.21 4.82 -15.18
N LEU A 179 25.53 5.82 -16.00
CA LEU A 179 26.91 6.23 -16.21
C LEU A 179 27.46 6.92 -14.96
N PRO A 180 28.71 6.63 -14.54
CA PRO A 180 29.30 7.25 -13.35
C PRO A 180 29.65 8.73 -13.55
N ALA A 181 29.61 9.24 -14.79
CA ALA A 181 29.87 10.62 -15.12
C ALA A 181 29.03 11.09 -16.32
N MET A 182 28.68 12.38 -16.33
CA MET A 182 27.95 13.00 -17.43
C MET A 182 28.84 13.11 -18.67
N ARG A 183 28.36 12.67 -19.84
CA ARG A 183 29.12 12.69 -21.10
C ARG A 183 29.51 14.10 -21.55
N SER A 184 28.68 15.10 -21.27
CA SER A 184 28.87 16.48 -21.74
C SER A 184 29.90 17.26 -20.92
N ALA A 185 30.05 16.97 -19.62
CA ALA A 185 30.85 17.77 -18.70
C ALA A 185 31.91 16.97 -17.91
N GLY A 186 31.90 15.63 -18.01
CA GLY A 186 32.81 14.76 -17.25
C GLY A 186 32.58 14.76 -15.73
N GLN A 187 31.55 15.46 -15.25
CA GLN A 187 31.24 15.56 -13.83
C GLN A 187 30.69 14.23 -13.29
N PRO A 188 31.07 13.83 -12.06
CA PRO A 188 30.51 12.65 -11.41
C PRO A 188 28.99 12.73 -11.36
N PHE A 189 28.34 11.61 -11.69
CA PHE A 189 26.90 11.46 -11.62
C PHE A 189 26.56 10.43 -10.53
N SER A 190 25.66 10.80 -9.64
CA SER A 190 25.09 9.90 -8.65
C SER A 190 23.67 10.35 -8.29
N LEU A 191 22.85 9.37 -7.89
CA LEU A 191 21.54 9.65 -7.31
C LEU A 191 21.71 10.30 -5.94
N ARG A 192 20.85 11.25 -5.60
CA ARG A 192 20.79 11.82 -4.24
C ARG A 192 20.29 10.77 -3.25
N HIS A 193 20.59 10.91 -1.96
CA HIS A 193 20.21 9.94 -0.92
C HIS A 193 18.73 9.55 -0.99
N TYR A 194 17.82 10.53 -0.97
CA TYR A 194 16.37 10.26 -1.03
C TYR A 194 15.92 9.57 -2.34
N GLN A 195 16.68 9.74 -3.44
CA GLN A 195 16.40 9.06 -4.71
C GLN A 195 16.84 7.60 -4.63
N GLN A 196 17.97 7.31 -3.99
CA GLN A 196 18.44 5.96 -3.72
C GLN A 196 17.47 5.22 -2.81
N ASP A 197 17.03 5.85 -1.72
CA ASP A 197 16.04 5.28 -0.80
C ASP A 197 14.74 4.93 -1.55
N ALA A 198 14.26 5.84 -2.42
CA ALA A 198 13.07 5.60 -3.21
C ALA A 198 13.21 4.41 -4.17
N VAL A 199 14.39 4.26 -4.80
CA VAL A 199 14.71 3.11 -5.66
C VAL A 199 14.74 1.80 -4.86
N GLU A 200 15.42 1.79 -3.71
CA GLU A 200 15.55 0.58 -2.87
C GLU A 200 14.20 0.14 -2.28
N VAL A 201 13.38 1.09 -1.81
CA VAL A 201 12.03 0.81 -1.31
C VAL A 201 11.16 0.21 -2.40
N PHE A 202 11.20 0.76 -3.62
CA PHE A 202 10.42 0.25 -4.74
C PHE A 202 10.90 -1.12 -5.20
N HIS A 203 12.21 -1.34 -5.26
CA HIS A 203 12.80 -2.63 -5.64
C HIS A 203 12.53 -3.71 -4.59
N ALA A 204 12.43 -3.33 -3.31
CA ALA A 204 12.17 -4.23 -2.16
C ALA A 204 13.01 -5.52 -2.22
N ARG A 205 14.31 -5.38 -2.55
CA ARG A 205 15.29 -6.47 -2.71
C ARG A 205 14.88 -7.56 -3.72
N GLY A 206 14.07 -7.23 -4.73
CA GLY A 206 13.61 -8.19 -5.73
C GLY A 206 12.62 -9.22 -5.18
N SER A 207 11.98 -8.94 -4.03
CA SER A 207 10.93 -9.80 -3.49
C SER A 207 9.67 -9.78 -4.37
N VAL A 208 8.78 -10.76 -4.18
CA VAL A 208 7.46 -10.80 -4.84
C VAL A 208 6.57 -9.60 -4.50
N HIS A 209 6.92 -8.84 -3.46
CA HIS A 209 6.25 -7.59 -3.06
C HIS A 209 6.95 -6.33 -3.64
N GLY A 210 8.10 -6.49 -4.30
CA GLY A 210 8.86 -5.43 -4.96
C GLY A 210 8.50 -5.25 -6.43
N GLY A 211 8.98 -4.15 -7.02
CA GLY A 211 8.78 -3.86 -8.45
C GLY A 211 7.42 -3.24 -8.78
N SER A 212 6.58 -2.95 -7.79
CA SER A 212 5.29 -2.29 -7.99
C SER A 212 4.91 -1.41 -6.81
N GLY A 213 4.44 -0.20 -7.12
CA GLY A 213 4.08 0.80 -6.12
C GLY A 213 4.03 2.20 -6.73
N VAL A 214 3.81 3.20 -5.88
CA VAL A 214 3.80 4.61 -6.28
C VAL A 214 4.83 5.36 -5.44
N ILE A 215 5.79 6.01 -6.11
CA ILE A 215 6.72 6.93 -5.47
C ILE A 215 6.22 8.35 -5.70
N VAL A 216 5.88 9.06 -4.62
CA VAL A 216 5.47 10.46 -4.67
C VAL A 216 6.67 11.35 -4.38
N LEU A 217 6.94 12.30 -5.27
CA LEU A 217 8.02 13.28 -5.15
C LEU A 217 7.46 14.68 -5.45
N PRO A 218 8.08 15.77 -4.97
CA PRO A 218 7.73 17.12 -5.41
C PRO A 218 8.22 17.41 -6.84
N CYS A 219 7.77 18.52 -7.44
CA CYS A 219 8.30 19.02 -8.70
C CYS A 219 9.79 19.36 -8.56
N GLY A 220 10.60 19.07 -9.58
CA GLY A 220 12.06 19.31 -9.54
C GLY A 220 12.89 18.32 -8.72
N ALA A 221 12.28 17.36 -8.03
CA ALA A 221 12.99 16.39 -7.19
C ALA A 221 13.79 15.32 -7.96
N GLY A 222 13.71 15.30 -9.30
CA GLY A 222 14.37 14.32 -10.15
C GLY A 222 13.60 13.00 -10.30
N LYS A 223 12.29 13.07 -10.60
CA LYS A 223 11.43 11.89 -10.82
C LYS A 223 12.00 10.93 -11.88
N THR A 224 12.51 11.49 -12.97
CA THR A 224 13.16 10.73 -14.05
C THR A 224 14.40 9.98 -13.56
N LEU A 225 15.19 10.60 -12.68
CA LEU A 225 16.40 9.97 -12.13
C LEU A 225 16.04 8.74 -11.28
N VAL A 226 15.00 8.84 -10.46
CA VAL A 226 14.47 7.70 -9.70
C VAL A 226 13.98 6.60 -10.64
N GLY A 227 13.23 6.95 -11.69
CA GLY A 227 12.78 5.99 -12.71
C GLY A 227 13.95 5.23 -13.35
N MET A 228 15.01 5.92 -13.76
CA MET A 228 16.20 5.27 -14.33
C MET A 228 16.92 4.37 -13.31
N GLY A 229 17.01 4.79 -12.04
CA GLY A 229 17.57 3.94 -10.99
C GLY A 229 16.75 2.67 -10.73
N VAL A 230 15.41 2.77 -10.80
CA VAL A 230 14.52 1.60 -10.73
C VAL A 230 14.76 0.66 -11.91
N MET A 231 14.84 1.19 -13.13
CA MET A 231 15.14 0.40 -14.33
C MET A 231 16.49 -0.32 -14.21
N GLU A 232 17.52 0.36 -13.69
CA GLU A 232 18.85 -0.23 -13.47
C GLU A 232 18.80 -1.34 -12.41
N LYS A 233 17.96 -1.23 -11.38
CA LYS A 233 17.84 -2.31 -10.40
C LYS A 233 17.06 -3.51 -10.91
N LEU A 234 15.99 -3.29 -11.67
CA LEU A 234 15.12 -4.36 -12.16
C LEU A 234 15.74 -5.15 -13.32
N GLN A 235 16.50 -4.50 -14.22
CA GLN A 235 17.10 -5.15 -15.40
C GLN A 235 16.10 -5.88 -16.31
N THR A 236 14.83 -5.44 -16.33
CA THR A 236 13.75 -6.00 -17.15
C THR A 236 13.08 -4.93 -18.01
N ASN A 237 12.58 -5.33 -19.17
CA ASN A 237 11.73 -4.53 -20.05
C ASN A 237 10.25 -4.84 -19.85
#